data_AF-A0A7Z3GRQ1-F1
#
_entry.id   AF-A0A7Z3GRQ1-F1
#
_cell.length_a   1.000
_cell.length_b   1.000
_cell.length_c   1.000
_cell.angle_alpha   90.00
_cell.angle_beta   90.00
_cell.angle_gamma   90.00
#
_symmetry.space_group_name_H-M   'P 1'
#
loop_
_entity.id
_entity.type
_entity.pdbx_description
1 polymer ?
#
loop_
_entity_poly.entity_id
_entity_poly.type
_entity_poly.pdbx_seq_one_letter_code
_entity_poly.pdbx_strand_id
1 'polypeptide(L)'
;MRLNTTPRVGVADPLLQRELREHADMVNRLAEGRISAQYSAVPSAPTAGVYFQGDFVANSAPTELGTAGSKYVIEGWVCVASGSPGTFVQKRFLTGN
;
A
#
# COMPACT_ATOMS: atom_id res chain seq x y z
N MET A 1 15.21 -9.97 11.18
CA MET A 1 14.62 -11.16 11.82
C MET A 1 13.48 -11.64 10.93
N ARG A 2 13.38 -12.95 10.63
CA ARG A 2 12.32 -13.52 9.78
C ARG A 2 11.41 -14.42 10.63
N LEU A 3 10.13 -14.12 10.66
CA LEU A 3 9.13 -14.90 11.38
C LEU A 3 8.81 -16.19 10.62
N ASN A 4 8.55 -17.26 11.37
CA ASN A 4 8.14 -18.55 10.82
C ASN A 4 6.68 -18.48 10.34
N THR A 5 6.43 -18.77 9.07
CA THR A 5 5.08 -18.79 8.47
C THR A 5 4.32 -20.09 8.74
N THR A 6 4.93 -21.07 9.43
CA THR A 6 4.25 -22.29 9.91
C THR A 6 4.19 -22.26 11.45
N PRO A 7 3.16 -21.63 12.03
CA PRO A 7 3.05 -21.46 13.48
C PRO A 7 2.96 -22.81 14.20
N ARG A 8 3.79 -23.00 15.22
CA ARG A 8 3.77 -24.17 16.10
C ARG A 8 3.12 -23.78 17.42
N VAL A 9 1.79 -23.82 17.44
CA VAL A 9 0.98 -23.49 18.61
C VAL A 9 0.49 -24.77 19.29
N GLY A 10 0.34 -24.75 20.62
CA GLY A 10 -0.15 -25.89 21.39
C GLY A 10 -1.63 -26.22 21.13
N VAL A 11 -2.37 -25.31 20.51
CA VAL A 11 -3.77 -25.50 20.12
C VAL A 11 -3.86 -25.73 18.62
N ALA A 12 -4.43 -26.86 18.21
CA ALA A 12 -4.60 -27.24 16.81
C ALA A 12 -5.87 -26.61 16.17
N ASP A 13 -6.01 -25.29 16.30
CA ASP A 13 -7.10 -24.54 15.67
C ASP A 13 -6.68 -24.04 14.28
N PRO A 14 -7.35 -24.48 13.19
CA PRO A 14 -7.00 -24.09 11.83
C PRO A 14 -7.19 -22.59 11.56
N LEU A 15 -8.14 -21.91 12.22
CA LEU A 15 -8.37 -20.48 12.03
C LEU A 15 -7.25 -19.67 12.67
N LEU A 16 -6.91 -19.98 13.93
CA LEU A 16 -5.79 -19.33 14.62
C LEU A 16 -4.47 -19.53 13.87
N GLN A 17 -4.21 -20.73 13.36
CA GLN A 17 -3.00 -21.00 12.58
C GLN A 17 -2.94 -20.26 11.25
N ARG A 18 -4.09 -20.02 10.60
CA ARG A 18 -4.17 -19.18 9.41
C ARG A 18 -3.83 -17.72 9.75
N GLU A 19 -4.48 -17.16 10.76
CA GLU A 19 -4.24 -15.77 11.18
C GLU A 19 -2.76 -15.55 11.51
N LEU A 20 -2.15 -16.41 12.34
CA LEU A 20 -0.74 -16.28 12.71
C LEU A 20 0.21 -16.36 11.50
N ARG A 21 -0.12 -17.18 10.51
CA ARG A 21 0.65 -17.27 9.26
C ARG A 21 0.55 -15.99 8.45
N GLU A 22 -0.65 -15.45 8.30
CA GLU A 22 -0.90 -14.21 7.54
C GLU A 22 -0.17 -13.02 8.18
N HIS A 23 -0.25 -12.88 9.51
CA HIS A 23 0.50 -11.85 10.24
C HIS A 23 2.02 -12.02 10.10
N ALA A 24 2.54 -13.25 10.19
CA ALA A 24 3.96 -13.53 9.98
C ALA A 24 4.43 -13.13 8.58
N ASP A 25 3.62 -13.38 7.55
CA ASP A 25 3.92 -12.97 6.18
C ASP A 25 3.92 -11.45 6.01
N MET A 26 2.96 -10.75 6.61
CA MET A 26 2.92 -9.28 6.61
C MET A 26 4.17 -8.65 7.24
N VAL A 27 4.58 -9.15 8.42
CA VAL A 27 5.78 -8.65 9.12
C VAL A 27 7.04 -8.95 8.33
N ASN A 28 7.14 -10.14 7.72
CA ASN A 28 8.28 -10.50 6.88
C ASN A 28 8.39 -9.59 5.66
N ARG A 29 7.28 -9.31 4.96
CA ARG A 29 7.24 -8.40 3.81
C ARG A 29 7.66 -6.99 4.20
N LEU A 30 7.19 -6.50 5.35
CA LEU A 30 7.57 -5.20 5.89
C LEU A 30 9.07 -5.13 6.20
N ALA A 31 9.61 -6.15 6.87
CA ALA A 31 11.03 -6.24 7.22
C ALA A 31 11.95 -6.34 5.99
N GLU A 32 11.46 -6.92 4.89
CA GLU A 32 12.19 -7.05 3.62
C GLU A 32 12.02 -5.81 2.72
N GLY A 33 11.45 -4.71 3.22
CA GLY A 33 11.31 -3.45 2.49
C GLY A 33 10.28 -3.50 1.36
N ARG A 34 9.48 -4.57 1.26
CA ARG A 34 8.34 -4.61 0.34
C ARG A 34 7.18 -3.85 0.96
N ILE A 35 6.85 -2.70 0.37
CA ILE A 35 5.58 -1.98 0.58
C ILE A 35 4.46 -2.80 -0.08
N SER A 36 4.19 -4.01 0.42
CA SER A 36 3.03 -4.83 0.04
C SER A 36 2.11 -5.10 1.23
N ALA A 37 2.39 -4.46 2.37
CA ALA A 37 1.57 -4.49 3.58
C ALA A 37 0.51 -3.37 3.62
N GLN A 38 0.47 -2.46 2.64
CA GLN A 38 -0.61 -1.47 2.51
C GLN A 38 -1.82 -2.11 1.83
N TYR A 39 -2.74 -2.64 2.65
CA TYR A 39 -4.01 -3.18 2.18
C TYR A 39 -4.89 -2.12 1.46
N SER A 40 -4.63 -0.84 1.71
CA SER A 40 -5.32 0.29 1.12
C SER A 40 -4.74 0.78 -0.22
N ALA A 41 -3.74 0.09 -0.78
CA ALA A 41 -3.19 0.48 -2.07
C ALA A 41 -4.20 0.19 -3.20
N VAL A 42 -4.46 1.18 -4.05
CA VAL A 42 -5.46 1.12 -5.13
C VAL A 42 -4.84 1.51 -6.47
N PRO A 43 -5.40 1.05 -7.61
CA PRO A 43 -4.83 1.36 -8.93
C PRO A 43 -5.16 2.80 -9.41
N SER A 44 -6.05 3.49 -8.71
CA SER A 44 -6.49 4.86 -9.03
C SER A 44 -6.84 5.63 -7.76
N ALA A 45 -6.93 6.96 -7.85
CA ALA A 45 -7.36 7.80 -6.74
C ALA A 45 -8.71 7.31 -6.16
N PRO A 46 -8.91 7.37 -4.84
CA PRO A 46 -10.17 6.98 -4.21
C PRO A 46 -11.37 7.74 -4.79
N THR A 47 -12.45 7.01 -5.07
CA THR A 47 -13.74 7.57 -5.54
C THR A 47 -14.85 7.44 -4.49
N ALA A 48 -14.60 6.75 -3.38
CA ALA A 48 -15.50 6.54 -2.25
C ALA A 48 -14.72 6.33 -0.94
N GLY A 49 -15.41 6.41 0.20
CA GLY A 49 -14.83 6.41 1.56
C GLY A 49 -14.77 7.82 2.14
N VAL A 50 -14.45 7.98 3.42
CA VAL A 50 -14.24 9.30 4.05
C VAL A 50 -12.75 9.49 4.29
N TYR A 51 -12.18 10.61 3.83
CA TYR A 51 -10.77 10.93 4.02
C TYR A 51 -10.60 12.37 4.49
N PHE A 52 -9.51 12.61 5.20
CA PHE A 52 -9.14 13.90 5.72
C PHE A 52 -7.91 14.44 4.98
N GLN A 53 -7.80 15.77 4.93
CA GLN A 53 -6.63 16.43 4.37
C GLN A 53 -5.34 15.89 5.02
N GLY A 54 -4.37 15.49 4.20
CA GLY A 54 -3.12 14.87 4.63
C GLY A 54 -3.10 13.34 4.49
N ASP A 55 -4.25 12.70 4.33
CA ASP A 55 -4.31 11.25 4.09
C ASP A 55 -3.59 10.89 2.78
N PHE A 56 -2.87 9.77 2.81
CA PHE A 56 -2.15 9.24 1.66
C PHE A 56 -2.64 7.85 1.29
N VAL A 57 -2.86 7.65 -0.01
CA VAL A 57 -3.25 6.38 -0.59
C VAL A 57 -2.20 5.96 -1.62
N ALA A 58 -1.56 4.82 -1.41
CA ALA A 58 -0.51 4.33 -2.30
C ALA A 58 -1.08 3.78 -3.61
N ASN A 59 -0.33 3.94 -4.69
CA ASN A 59 -0.63 3.34 -5.98
C ASN A 59 -0.17 1.87 -5.99
N SER A 60 -1.08 0.93 -6.20
CA SER A 60 -0.76 -0.50 -6.28
C SER A 60 -0.19 -0.93 -7.63
N ALA A 61 -0.29 -0.10 -8.66
CA ALA A 61 0.19 -0.38 -10.02
C ALA A 61 0.90 0.86 -10.62
N PRO A 62 2.07 1.25 -10.10
CA PRO A 62 2.81 2.40 -10.63
C PRO A 62 3.26 2.14 -12.07
N THR A 63 2.97 3.09 -12.96
CA THR A 63 3.41 3.11 -14.36
C THR A 63 4.19 4.38 -14.65
N GLU A 64 5.16 4.30 -15.55
CA GLU A 64 5.89 5.46 -16.05
C GLU A 64 5.06 6.16 -17.13
N LEU A 65 4.84 7.45 -16.95
CA LEU A 65 4.03 8.30 -17.82
C LEU A 65 4.83 9.54 -18.25
N GLY A 66 4.31 10.29 -19.21
CA GLY A 66 4.92 11.53 -19.71
C GLY A 66 5.72 11.34 -21.00
N THR A 67 6.40 12.40 -21.41
CA THR A 67 7.27 12.43 -22.60
C THR A 67 8.74 12.41 -22.19
N ALA A 68 9.62 12.04 -23.12
CA ALA A 68 11.07 12.05 -22.90
C ALA A 68 11.55 13.38 -22.30
N GLY A 69 12.42 13.32 -21.28
CA GLY A 69 12.90 14.48 -20.53
C GLY A 69 11.93 15.02 -19.47
N SER A 70 10.76 14.41 -19.31
CA SER A 70 9.75 14.80 -18.31
C SER A 70 8.96 13.60 -17.77
N LYS A 71 9.53 12.40 -17.86
CA LYS A 71 8.85 11.20 -17.41
C LYS A 71 8.69 11.17 -15.90
N TYR A 72 7.58 10.60 -15.45
CA TYR A 72 7.26 10.46 -14.03
C TYR A 72 6.50 9.18 -13.72
N VAL A 73 6.58 8.75 -12.46
CA VAL A 73 5.72 7.73 -11.88
C VAL A 73 4.77 8.35 -10.86
N ILE A 74 3.58 7.78 -10.71
CA ILE A 74 2.63 8.14 -9.66
C ILE A 74 2.82 7.17 -8.50
N GLU A 75 3.41 7.64 -7.40
CA GLU A 75 3.59 6.83 -6.17
C GLU A 75 2.26 6.61 -5.45
N GLY A 76 1.35 7.59 -5.54
CA GLY A 76 0.05 7.53 -4.89
C GLY A 76 -0.67 8.87 -4.95
N TRP A 77 -1.65 9.04 -4.08
CA TRP A 77 -2.49 10.23 -4.01
C TRP A 77 -2.54 10.80 -2.59
N VAL A 78 -2.42 12.12 -2.49
CA VAL A 78 -2.57 12.86 -1.23
C VAL A 78 -3.92 13.57 -1.23
N CYS A 79 -4.68 13.42 -0.15
CA CYS A 79 -5.91 14.17 0.07
C CYS A 79 -5.56 15.62 0.44
N VAL A 80 -5.92 16.59 -0.41
CA VAL A 80 -5.69 18.02 -0.17
C VAL A 80 -6.91 18.75 0.38
N ALA A 81 -8.08 18.13 0.34
CA ALA A 81 -9.30 18.63 0.96
C ALA A 81 -10.15 17.47 1.47
N SER A 82 -10.50 17.48 2.75
CA SER A 82 -11.30 16.45 3.41
C SER A 82 -12.67 16.26 2.73
N GLY A 83 -13.21 15.04 2.75
CA GLY A 83 -14.55 14.75 2.22
C GLY A 83 -14.84 13.27 2.07
N SER A 84 -15.87 12.94 1.30
CA SER A 84 -16.25 11.55 1.02
C SER A 84 -16.32 11.30 -0.50
N PRO A 85 -15.17 11.08 -1.19
CA PRO A 85 -13.83 10.73 -0.69
C PRO A 85 -12.87 11.88 -0.37
N GLY A 86 -13.23 13.13 -0.61
CA GLY A 86 -12.27 14.24 -0.52
C GLY A 86 -11.55 14.46 -1.85
N THR A 87 -10.68 15.47 -1.92
CA THR A 87 -9.99 15.86 -3.16
C THR A 87 -8.57 15.31 -3.14
N PHE A 88 -8.24 14.46 -4.11
CA PHE A 88 -6.94 13.81 -4.22
C PHE A 88 -6.09 14.40 -5.34
N VAL A 89 -4.81 14.61 -5.07
CA VAL A 89 -3.79 15.00 -6.07
C VAL A 89 -2.74 13.91 -6.22
N GLN A 90 -2.19 13.75 -7.43
CA GLN A 90 -1.14 12.75 -7.70
C GLN A 90 0.19 13.18 -7.07
N LYS A 91 0.77 12.30 -6.26
CA LYS A 91 2.14 12.42 -5.79
C LYS A 91 3.08 11.79 -6.82
N ARG A 92 3.74 12.65 -7.61
CA ARG A 92 4.58 12.24 -8.75
C ARG A 92 6.05 12.29 -8.39
N PHE A 93 6.82 11.35 -8.93
CA PHE A 93 8.29 11.37 -8.90
C PHE A 93 8.82 11.36 -10.32
N LEU A 94 9.71 12.30 -10.64
CA LEU A 94 10.43 12.31 -11.91
C LEU A 94 11.37 11.11 -11.96
N THR A 95 11.41 10.41 -13.10
CA THR A 95 12.27 9.23 -13.28
C THR A 95 13.65 9.57 -13.85
N GLY A 96 13.84 10.80 -14.32
CA GLY A 96 15.13 11.27 -14.85
C GLY A 96 15.42 10.88 -16.31
N ASN A 97 14.41 10.36 -17.02
CA ASN A 97 14.48 9.91 -18.42
C ASN A 97 13.58 10.75 -19.37
#